data_AF-K1DZ97-F1
#
_entry.id   AF-K1DZ97-F1
#
_cell.length_a   1.000
_cell.length_b   1.000
_cell.length_c   1.000
_cell.angle_alpha   90.00
_cell.angle_beta   90.00
_cell.angle_gamma   90.00
#
_symmetry.space_group_name_H-M   'P 1'
#
loop_
_entity.id
_entity.type
_entity.pdbx_description
1 polymer ?
#
loop_
_entity_poly.entity_id
_entity_poly.type
_entity_poly.pdbx_seq_one_letter_code
_entity_poly.pdbx_strand_id
1 'polypeptide(L)'
;MVGEHSVSALAADYPTSFAVVQKHVAVLERAGLITKRRSGRESLASGDVEAVRAGGALLAELEAVWHGRVAGIDALVANDSTTPTA
;
A
#
# COMPACT_ATOMS: atom_id res chain seq x y z
N MET A 1 9.46 -5.20 16.27
CA MET A 1 9.84 -3.96 16.97
C MET A 1 9.18 -2.81 16.20
N VAL A 2 7.95 -2.42 16.58
CA VAL A 2 7.21 -1.32 15.91
C VAL A 2 7.42 -0.10 16.82
N GLY A 3 8.48 0.66 16.54
CA GLY A 3 8.85 1.82 17.35
C GLY A 3 8.25 3.09 16.76
N GLU A 4 7.71 3.95 17.61
CA GLU A 4 7.42 5.33 17.22
C GLU A 4 8.73 5.99 16.77
N HIS A 5 8.79 6.54 15.56
CA HIS A 5 9.97 7.24 15.06
C HIS A 5 9.65 8.74 14.92
N SER A 6 10.58 9.60 15.37
CA SER A 6 10.46 11.02 15.09
C SER A 6 10.63 11.25 13.59
N VAL A 7 9.86 12.17 13.01
CA VAL A 7 9.93 12.44 11.56
C VAL A 7 11.29 13.06 11.19
N SER A 8 11.98 13.71 12.12
CA SER A 8 13.37 14.14 11.93
C SER A 8 14.36 12.97 11.91
N ALA A 9 14.17 11.95 12.74
CA ALA A 9 14.96 10.71 12.69
C ALA A 9 14.70 9.95 11.39
N LEU A 10 13.42 9.83 10.98
CA LEU A 10 13.04 9.21 9.71
C LEU A 10 13.70 9.90 8.51
N ALA A 11 13.87 11.23 8.56
CA ALA A 11 14.51 11.98 7.49
C ALA A 11 16.05 11.86 7.46
N ALA A 12 16.69 11.41 8.55
CA ALA A 12 18.13 11.20 8.58
C ALA A 12 18.57 9.94 7.82
N ASP A 13 17.67 8.95 7.67
CA ASP A 13 17.95 7.66 7.04
C ASP A 13 17.79 7.65 5.51
N TYR A 14 17.23 8.72 4.94
CA TYR A 14 17.05 8.85 3.48
C TYR A 14 17.99 9.91 2.92
N PRO A 15 18.65 9.67 1.77
CA PRO A 15 19.53 10.64 1.10
C PRO A 15 18.75 11.80 0.43
N THR A 16 17.62 12.22 1.02
CA THR A 16 16.62 13.14 0.45
C THR A 16 16.20 14.19 1.48
N SER A 17 15.69 15.35 1.05
CA SER A 17 15.37 16.45 1.99
C SER A 17 14.19 16.14 2.92
N PHE A 18 14.24 16.70 4.13
CA PHE A 18 13.17 16.62 5.14
C PHE A 18 11.78 17.00 4.60
N ALA A 19 11.71 17.95 3.66
CA ALA A 19 10.45 18.36 3.04
C ALA A 19 9.82 17.25 2.19
N VAL A 20 10.63 16.42 1.54
CA VAL A 20 10.15 15.25 0.79
C VAL A 20 9.62 14.19 1.74
N VAL A 21 10.32 13.94 2.85
CA VAL A 21 9.87 12.98 3.88
C VAL A 21 8.57 13.44 4.53
N GLN A 22 8.42 14.73 4.84
CA GLN A 22 7.15 15.30 5.33
C GLN A 22 5.99 15.10 4.34
N LYS A 23 6.23 15.23 3.04
CA LYS A 23 5.20 14.95 2.02
C LYS A 23 4.76 13.49 2.04
N HIS A 24 5.69 12.54 2.17
CA HIS A 24 5.37 11.12 2.27
C HIS A 24 4.59 10.82 3.55
N VAL A 25 5.02 11.35 4.70
CA VAL A 25 4.30 11.22 5.98
C VAL A 25 2.88 11.76 5.86
N ALA A 26 2.67 12.92 5.25
CA ALA A 26 1.33 13.49 5.04
C ALA A 26 0.44 12.69 4.07
N VAL A 27 1.02 11.93 3.13
CA VAL A 27 0.27 11.00 2.27
C VAL A 27 -0.12 9.77 3.07
N LEU A 28 0.82 9.19 3.82
CA LEU A 28 0.57 7.99 4.64
C LEU A 28 -0.45 8.25 5.74
N GLU A 29 -0.41 9.44 6.37
CA GLU A 29 -1.38 9.86 7.39
C GLU A 29 -2.78 9.99 6.79
N ARG A 30 -2.91 10.62 5.62
CA ARG A 30 -4.19 10.71 4.91
C ARG A 30 -4.73 9.36 4.45
N ALA A 31 -3.85 8.41 4.17
CA ALA A 31 -4.22 7.03 3.85
C ALA A 31 -4.56 6.20 5.10
N GLY A 32 -4.45 6.75 6.31
CA GLY A 32 -4.70 6.05 7.56
C GLY A 32 -3.62 5.03 7.93
N LEU A 33 -2.48 5.00 7.20
CA LEU A 33 -1.43 3.99 7.36
C LEU A 33 -0.44 4.34 8.48
N ILE A 34 -0.43 5.60 8.91
CA ILE A 34 0.37 6.06 10.04
C ILE A 34 -0.48 6.98 10.90
N THR A 35 -0.16 7.04 12.19
CA THR A 35 -0.68 8.03 13.12
C THR A 35 0.43 9.01 13.51
N LYS A 36 0.06 10.28 13.69
CA LYS A 36 0.98 11.35 14.04
C LYS A 36 0.62 11.92 15.40
N ARG A 37 1.58 11.93 16.33
CA ARG A 37 1.44 12.64 17.61
C ARG A 37 2.54 13.67 17.75
N ARG A 38 2.22 14.79 18.39
CA ARG A 38 3.21 15.81 18.74
C ARG A 38 3.75 15.51 20.14
N SER A 39 5.08 15.34 20.25
CA SER A 39 5.78 15.22 21.53
C SER A 39 6.76 16.39 21.64
N GLY A 40 6.35 17.46 22.34
CA GLY A 40 7.14 18.68 22.45
C GLY A 40 7.36 19.39 21.10
N ARG A 41 8.64 19.56 20.69
CA ARG A 41 9.03 20.15 19.40
C ARG A 41 9.09 19.13 18.27
N GLU A 42 9.02 17.83 18.60
CA GLU A 42 9.12 16.75 17.64
C GLU A 42 7.74 16.24 17.22
N SER A 43 7.64 15.88 15.94
CA SER A 43 6.52 15.12 15.42
C SER A 43 6.92 13.66 15.39
N LEU A 44 6.20 12.81 16.10
CA LEU A 44 6.38 11.36 16.06
C LEU A 44 5.38 10.77 15.07
N ALA A 45 5.86 9.91 14.18
CA ALA A 45 5.05 9.11 13.27
C ALA A 45 5.13 7.64 13.72
N SER A 46 3.97 7.02 13.94
CA SER A 46 3.87 5.60 14.22
C SER A 46 3.16 4.91 13.06
N GLY A 47 3.76 3.84 12.54
CA GLY A 47 3.08 2.97 11.57
C GLY A 47 1.88 2.29 12.21
N ASP A 48 0.71 2.37 11.56
CA ASP A 48 -0.46 1.59 11.95
C ASP A 48 -0.43 0.27 11.17
N VAL A 49 0.11 -0.75 11.83
CA VAL A 49 0.28 -2.09 11.25
C VAL A 49 -1.08 -2.74 10.94
N GLU A 50 -2.13 -2.41 11.69
CA GLU A 50 -3.47 -2.93 11.43
C GLU A 50 -4.09 -2.27 10.19
N ALA A 51 -3.92 -0.96 10.02
CA ALA A 51 -4.39 -0.27 8.81
C ALA A 51 -3.67 -0.76 7.53
N VAL A 52 -2.36 -0.98 7.60
CA VAL A 52 -1.58 -1.55 6.48
C VAL A 52 -2.04 -2.97 6.16
N ARG A 53 -2.26 -3.80 7.19
CA ARG A 53 -2.75 -5.18 7.01
C ARG A 53 -4.16 -5.19 6.40
N ALA A 54 -5.05 -4.32 6.86
CA ALA A 54 -6.41 -4.19 6.32
C ALA A 54 -6.40 -3.75 4.85
N GLY A 55 -5.56 -2.78 4.49
CA GLY A 55 -5.38 -2.37 3.09
C GLY A 55 -4.84 -3.51 2.21
N GLY A 56 -3.87 -4.27 2.72
CA GLY A 56 -3.35 -5.46 2.03
C GLY A 56 -4.41 -6.54 1.81
N ALA A 57 -5.26 -6.80 2.79
CA ALA A 57 -6.36 -7.75 2.67
C ALA A 57 -7.38 -7.33 1.60
N LEU A 58 -7.76 -6.05 1.57
CA LEU A 58 -8.69 -5.50 0.56
C LEU A 58 -8.11 -5.60 -0.86
N LEU A 59 -6.82 -5.33 -1.03
CA LEU A 59 -6.15 -5.47 -2.33
C LEU A 59 -6.12 -6.93 -2.80
N ALA A 60 -5.90 -7.88 -1.88
CA ALA A 60 -5.92 -9.31 -2.19
C ALA A 60 -7.32 -9.79 -2.64
N GLU A 61 -8.39 -9.24 -2.06
CA GLU A 61 -9.76 -9.52 -2.53
C GLU A 61 -9.99 -9.02 -3.96
N LEU A 62 -9.50 -7.83 -4.29
CA LEU A 62 -9.59 -7.28 -5.65
C LEU A 62 -8.77 -8.11 -6.66
N GLU A 63 -7.57 -8.53 -6.26
CA GLU A 63 -6.70 -9.39 -7.06
C GLU A 63 -7.38 -10.72 -7.41
N ALA A 64 -8.05 -11.36 -6.45
CA ALA A 64 -8.77 -12.60 -6.67
C ALA A 64 -9.88 -12.46 -7.73
N VAL A 65 -10.64 -11.36 -7.70
CA VAL A 65 -11.68 -11.07 -8.70
C VAL A 65 -11.06 -10.89 -10.09
N TRP A 66 -9.93 -10.18 -10.17
CA TRP A 66 -9.27 -9.94 -11.45
C TRP A 66 -8.69 -11.23 -12.04
N HIS A 67 -8.05 -12.07 -11.22
CA HIS A 67 -7.57 -13.38 -11.65
C HIS A 67 -8.70 -14.28 -12.17
N GLY A 68 -9.85 -14.31 -11.51
CA GLY A 68 -11.01 -15.06 -11.99
C GLY A 68 -11.50 -14.59 -13.35
N ARG A 69 -11.49 -13.27 -13.60
CA ARG A 69 -11.87 -12.69 -14.89
C ARG A 69 -10.88 -13.04 -16.00
N VAL A 70 -9.58 -12.92 -15.73
CA VAL A 70 -8.52 -13.28 -16.69
C VAL A 70 -8.62 -14.76 -17.05
N ALA A 71 -8.76 -15.65 -16.06
CA ALA A 71 -8.94 -17.08 -16.30
C ALA A 71 -10.20 -17.39 -17.14
N GLY A 72 -11.29 -16.64 -16.92
CA GLY A 72 -12.50 -16.75 -17.73
C GLY A 72 -12.30 -16.33 -19.19
N ILE A 73 -11.55 -15.25 -19.43
CA ILE A 73 -11.18 -14.80 -20.77
C ILE A 73 -10.30 -15.85 -21.46
N ASP A 74 -9.29 -16.37 -20.76
CA ASP A 74 -8.40 -17.41 -21.28
C ASP A 74 -9.18 -18.65 -21.71
N ALA A 75 -10.17 -19.08 -20.91
CA ALA A 75 -11.03 -20.20 -21.24
C ALA A 75 -11.90 -19.95 -22.50
N LEU A 76 -12.45 -18.73 -22.65
CA LEU A 76 -13.22 -18.37 -23.84
C LEU A 76 -12.36 -18.38 -25.10
N VAL A 77 -11.16 -17.80 -25.04
CA VAL A 77 -10.22 -17.77 -26.17
C VAL A 77 -9.78 -19.20 -26.55
N ALA A 78 -9.51 -20.05 -25.56
CA ALA A 78 -9.15 -21.45 -25.80
C ALA A 78 -10.29 -22.23 -26.48
N ASN A 79 -11.54 -22.03 -26.05
CA ASN A 79 -12.71 -22.68 -26.64
C ASN A 79 -12.99 -22.21 -28.07
N ASP A 80 -12.81 -20.92 -28.37
CA ASP A 80 -12.98 -20.36 -29.72
C ASP A 80 -11.93 -20.94 -30.69
N SER A 81 -10.68 -21.09 -30.22
CA SER A 81 -9.60 -21.71 -31.00
C SER A 81 -9.78 -23.22 -31.23
N THR A 82 -10.64 -23.88 -30.45
CA THR A 82 -10.89 -25.32 -30.54
C THR A 82 -12.08 -25.66 -31.45
N THR A 83 -12.87 -24.68 -31.90
CA THR A 83 -13.94 -24.91 -32.88
C THR A 83 -13.32 -24.94 -34.28
N PRO A 84 -13.07 -26.12 -34.90
CA PRO A 84 -12.58 -26.15 -36.26
C PRO A 84 -13.75 -25.73 -37.15
N THR A 85 -13.57 -24.69 -37.96
CA THR A 85 -14.47 -24.36 -39.05
C THR A 85 -14.62 -25.60 -39.94
N ALA A 86 -15.79 -26.24 -39.89
CA ALA A 86 -16.22 -27.31 -40.79
C ALA A 86 -17.67 -27.02 -41.22
#